data_AF-A0A936KW56-F1
#
_entry.id   AF-A0A936KW56-F1
#
_cell.length_a   1.000
_cell.length_b   1.000
_cell.length_c   1.000
_cell.angle_alpha   90.00
_cell.angle_beta   90.00
_cell.angle_gamma   90.00
#
_symmetry.space_group_name_H-M   'P 1'
#
loop_
_entity.id
_entity.type
_entity.pdbx_description
1 polymer ?
#
loop_
_entity_poly.entity_id
_entity_poly.type
_entity_poly.pdbx_seq_one_letter_code
_entity_poly.pdbx_strand_id
1 'polypeptide(L)'
;MISKKELTQGNIFKQIILLAIPIIGSSFVQMAYNLTDIFWIGSIGSKYVTGVGTVGYLLWFSVALVFMLKVGAEVLISQSVGSKSNNKIVAIAQNTIFLTVSFALSLMLLLFFIGKQLLNLFKFADTDIYLIAENYLNVSLFGFVFLMLSLVFSGIYNGLGDSKTPFYVNSIGLILNIVLDPLLIYGWGFIPELKANGAALASVFAQMVVCLIFIFLLRHKKREILSFIGFKENISREYIAKLIKTGLPVSIHACLFSIFAFMIAQLVSKWGAEPVAILSIGANIEAVSWMTAGGFSTALSTFTGQNYGAGNFKRIKSAFYITSLVSVVLDCLQPLHFYFCPSKLLNYSTKNL
;
A
#
# COMPACT_ATOMS: atom_id res chain seq x y z
N MET A 1 -13.48 -17.30 22.68
CA MET A 1 -13.28 -18.28 21.59
C MET A 1 -13.49 -17.60 20.25
N ILE A 2 -12.42 -17.18 19.57
CA ILE A 2 -12.53 -16.65 18.20
C ILE A 2 -12.50 -17.86 17.26
N SER A 3 -13.54 -18.04 16.46
CA SER A 3 -13.60 -18.99 15.34
C SER A 3 -12.48 -18.68 14.32
N LYS A 4 -11.24 -19.06 14.64
CA LYS A 4 -10.15 -19.16 13.67
C LYS A 4 -10.53 -20.28 12.71
N LYS A 5 -11.02 -19.93 11.51
CA LYS A 5 -10.95 -20.86 10.38
C LYS A 5 -9.46 -21.08 10.13
N GLU A 6 -8.89 -22.13 10.73
CA GLU A 6 -7.50 -22.51 10.48
C GLU A 6 -7.33 -22.71 8.97
N LEU A 7 -6.48 -21.89 8.31
CA LEU A 7 -6.20 -22.02 6.86
C LEU A 7 -5.53 -23.35 6.50
N THR A 8 -5.09 -24.07 7.53
CA THR A 8 -4.51 -25.41 7.46
C THR A 8 -5.55 -26.52 7.28
N GLN A 9 -6.84 -26.25 7.51
CA GLN A 9 -7.94 -27.23 7.44
C GLN A 9 -9.07 -26.76 6.52
N GLY A 10 -9.92 -27.68 6.01
CA GLY A 10 -11.11 -27.32 5.22
C GLY A 10 -10.85 -27.03 3.73
N ASN A 11 -11.83 -26.44 3.04
CA ASN A 11 -11.80 -26.24 1.59
C ASN A 11 -10.83 -25.12 1.18
N ILE A 12 -9.84 -25.47 0.35
CA ILE A 12 -8.76 -24.58 -0.11
C ILE A 12 -9.31 -23.37 -0.86
N PHE A 13 -10.14 -23.59 -1.89
CA PHE A 13 -10.70 -22.54 -2.73
C PHE A 13 -11.49 -21.51 -1.92
N LYS A 14 -12.38 -21.98 -1.03
CA LYS A 14 -13.19 -21.11 -0.17
C LYS A 14 -12.32 -20.26 0.75
N GLN A 15 -11.23 -20.81 1.28
CA GLN A 15 -10.33 -20.08 2.18
C GLN A 15 -9.52 -19.01 1.45
N ILE A 16 -8.99 -19.34 0.29
CA ILE A 16 -8.24 -18.39 -0.54
C ILE A 16 -9.14 -17.22 -0.95
N ILE A 17 -10.37 -17.50 -1.41
CA ILE A 17 -11.32 -16.44 -1.77
C ILE A 17 -11.71 -15.57 -0.58
N LEU A 18 -12.02 -16.18 0.57
CA LEU A 18 -12.39 -15.44 1.77
C LEU A 18 -11.27 -14.53 2.29
N LEU A 19 -10.01 -14.88 2.02
CA LEU A 19 -8.86 -14.01 2.29
C LEU A 19 -8.66 -12.96 1.21
N ALA A 20 -8.72 -13.37 -0.06
CA ALA A 20 -8.43 -12.52 -1.21
C ALA A 20 -9.41 -11.36 -1.32
N ILE A 21 -10.72 -11.57 -1.15
CA ILE A 21 -11.72 -10.51 -1.34
C ILE A 21 -11.43 -9.26 -0.48
N PRO A 22 -11.24 -9.36 0.85
CA PRO A 22 -10.87 -8.19 1.66
C PRO A 22 -9.51 -7.58 1.30
N ILE A 23 -8.53 -8.39 0.88
CA ILE A 23 -7.21 -7.87 0.47
C ILE A 23 -7.35 -7.05 -0.81
N ILE A 24 -8.05 -7.59 -1.82
CA ILE A 24 -8.38 -6.90 -3.07
C ILE A 24 -9.15 -5.62 -2.75
N GLY A 25 -10.14 -5.68 -1.85
CA GLY A 25 -10.87 -4.52 -1.37
C GLY A 25 -9.95 -3.46 -0.74
N SER A 26 -8.95 -3.87 0.04
CA SER A 26 -7.97 -2.95 0.65
C SER A 26 -7.12 -2.26 -0.41
N SER A 27 -6.73 -3.00 -1.46
CA SER A 27 -6.07 -2.41 -2.62
C SER A 27 -6.97 -1.38 -3.28
N PHE A 28 -8.24 -1.71 -3.57
CA PHE A 28 -9.20 -0.78 -4.18
C PHE A 28 -9.44 0.48 -3.35
N VAL A 29 -9.48 0.35 -2.02
CA VAL A 29 -9.52 1.49 -1.11
C VAL A 29 -8.29 2.39 -1.30
N GLN A 30 -7.09 1.82 -1.43
CA GLN A 30 -5.87 2.60 -1.67
C GLN A 30 -5.87 3.29 -3.05
N MET A 31 -6.43 2.67 -4.08
CA MET A 31 -6.60 3.30 -5.39
C MET A 31 -7.62 4.44 -5.32
N ALA A 32 -8.75 4.23 -4.67
CA ALA A 32 -9.75 5.27 -4.45
C ALA A 32 -9.15 6.47 -3.69
N TYR A 33 -8.22 6.22 -2.77
CA TYR A 33 -7.44 7.25 -2.09
C TYR A 33 -6.67 8.13 -3.10
N ASN A 34 -5.86 7.50 -3.95
CA ASN A 34 -5.08 8.22 -4.97
C ASN A 34 -5.98 8.98 -5.96
N LEU A 35 -7.11 8.39 -6.36
CA LEU A 35 -8.05 9.03 -7.29
C LEU A 35 -8.77 10.22 -6.65
N THR A 36 -9.12 10.13 -5.36
CA THR A 36 -9.78 11.20 -4.62
C THR A 36 -8.84 12.40 -4.47
N ASP A 37 -7.60 12.16 -4.04
CA ASP A 37 -6.57 13.21 -3.92
C ASP A 37 -6.40 13.93 -5.27
N ILE A 38 -6.21 13.19 -6.37
CA ILE A 38 -6.03 13.76 -7.71
C ILE A 38 -7.29 14.52 -8.17
N PHE A 39 -8.49 14.01 -7.88
CA PHE A 39 -9.74 14.68 -8.24
C PHE A 39 -9.85 16.07 -7.59
N TRP A 40 -9.62 16.17 -6.28
CA TRP A 40 -9.68 17.45 -5.58
C TRP A 40 -8.52 18.37 -5.97
N ILE A 41 -7.29 17.85 -6.08
CA ILE A 41 -6.14 18.64 -6.52
C ILE A 41 -6.31 19.13 -7.97
N GLY A 42 -6.95 18.33 -8.83
CA GLY A 42 -7.27 18.71 -10.21
C GLY A 42 -8.17 19.92 -10.30
N SER A 43 -9.15 20.03 -9.38
CA SER A 43 -10.09 21.14 -9.36
C SER A 43 -9.48 22.51 -9.07
N ILE A 44 -8.33 22.56 -8.36
CA ILE A 44 -7.65 23.82 -8.00
C ILE A 44 -6.61 24.26 -9.03
N GLY A 45 -6.31 23.42 -10.02
CA GLY A 45 -5.53 23.80 -11.21
C GLY A 45 -4.43 22.81 -11.61
N SER A 46 -4.12 22.78 -12.91
CA SER A 46 -3.16 21.85 -13.52
C SER A 46 -1.76 21.93 -12.93
N LYS A 47 -1.29 23.12 -12.53
CA LYS A 47 0.02 23.31 -11.87
C LYS A 47 0.13 22.47 -10.58
N TYR A 48 -0.95 22.36 -9.80
CA TYR A 48 -0.96 21.57 -8.58
C TYR A 48 -0.88 20.08 -8.86
N VAL A 49 -1.63 19.59 -9.87
CA VAL A 49 -1.56 18.20 -10.31
C VAL A 49 -0.15 17.82 -10.76
N THR A 50 0.51 18.67 -11.53
CA THR A 50 1.89 18.42 -12.00
C THR A 50 2.89 18.41 -10.84
N GLY A 51 2.78 19.36 -9.90
CA GLY A 51 3.67 19.43 -8.73
C GLY A 51 3.49 18.22 -7.81
N VAL A 52 2.26 17.89 -7.45
CA VAL A 52 1.94 16.73 -6.59
C VAL A 52 2.25 15.41 -7.27
N GLY A 53 1.92 15.26 -8.56
CA GLY A 53 2.20 14.06 -9.33
C GLY A 53 3.70 13.74 -9.40
N THR A 54 4.54 14.77 -9.47
CA THR A 54 6.01 14.64 -9.42
C THR A 54 6.47 14.06 -8.09
N VAL A 55 5.96 14.58 -6.97
CA VAL A 55 6.22 14.03 -5.63
C VAL A 55 5.69 12.60 -5.50
N GLY A 56 4.56 12.30 -6.14
CA GLY A 56 3.94 10.97 -6.17
C GLY A 56 4.90 9.85 -6.59
N TYR A 57 5.79 10.07 -7.55
CA TYR A 57 6.81 9.08 -7.92
C TYR A 57 7.81 8.80 -6.79
N LEU A 58 8.25 9.84 -6.07
CA LEU A 58 9.13 9.69 -4.90
C LEU A 58 8.42 8.95 -3.76
N LEU A 59 7.14 9.24 -3.54
CA LEU A 59 6.31 8.54 -2.56
C LEU A 59 6.17 7.07 -2.94
N TRP A 60 5.91 6.77 -4.21
CA TRP A 60 5.75 5.41 -4.69
C TRP A 60 7.04 4.58 -4.51
N PHE A 61 8.19 5.15 -4.86
CA PHE A 61 9.49 4.51 -4.61
C PHE A 61 9.71 4.24 -3.11
N SER A 62 9.35 5.20 -2.26
CA SER A 62 9.46 5.06 -0.79
C SER A 62 8.58 3.92 -0.24
N VAL A 63 7.35 3.78 -0.77
CA VAL A 63 6.44 2.68 -0.43
C VAL A 63 7.00 1.34 -0.90
N ALA A 64 7.64 1.29 -2.08
CA ALA A 64 8.26 0.07 -2.61
C ALA A 64 9.37 -0.48 -1.69
N LEU A 65 10.12 0.39 -1.01
CA LEU A 65 11.11 -0.02 -0.01
C LEU A 65 10.46 -0.71 1.19
N VAL A 66 9.30 -0.23 1.65
CA VAL A 66 8.61 -0.79 2.81
C VAL A 66 7.98 -2.16 2.55
N PHE A 67 7.74 -2.52 1.29
CA PHE A 67 7.33 -3.87 0.96
C PHE A 67 8.30 -4.94 1.47
N MET A 68 9.58 -4.61 1.68
CA MET A 68 10.52 -5.49 2.35
C MET A 68 10.03 -5.90 3.74
N LEU A 69 9.65 -4.92 4.58
CA LEU A 69 9.21 -5.18 5.95
C LEU A 69 7.79 -5.75 5.98
N LYS A 70 6.88 -5.22 5.15
CA LYS A 70 5.50 -5.69 5.05
C LYS A 70 5.44 -7.19 4.68
N VAL A 71 6.06 -7.57 3.56
CA VAL A 71 5.99 -8.94 3.03
C VAL A 71 6.78 -9.89 3.91
N GLY A 72 7.95 -9.46 4.40
CA GLY A 72 8.73 -10.25 5.36
C GLY A 72 7.92 -10.60 6.61
N ALA A 73 7.19 -9.63 7.17
CA ALA A 73 6.34 -9.85 8.33
C ALA A 73 5.15 -10.78 8.01
N GLU A 74 4.46 -10.54 6.89
CA GLU A 74 3.33 -11.35 6.44
C GLU A 74 3.71 -12.84 6.32
N VAL A 75 4.83 -13.14 5.66
CA VAL A 75 5.30 -14.52 5.44
C VAL A 75 5.78 -15.17 6.74
N LEU A 76 6.59 -14.49 7.55
CA LEU A 76 7.13 -15.08 8.78
C LEU A 76 6.07 -15.26 9.87
N ILE A 77 5.11 -14.34 9.95
CA ILE A 77 3.97 -14.45 10.87
C ILE A 77 3.04 -15.58 10.41
N SER A 78 2.74 -15.68 9.11
CA SER A 78 1.90 -16.79 8.61
C SER A 78 2.55 -18.15 8.88
N GLN A 79 3.86 -18.30 8.66
CA GLN A 79 4.59 -19.52 9.04
C GLN A 79 4.50 -19.82 10.54
N SER A 80 4.66 -18.79 11.38
CA SER A 80 4.60 -18.95 12.84
C SER A 80 3.19 -19.26 13.36
N VAL A 81 2.16 -18.76 12.69
CA VAL A 81 0.74 -19.13 12.93
C VAL A 81 0.52 -20.59 12.58
N GLY A 82 1.03 -21.02 11.42
CA GLY A 82 0.99 -22.42 10.99
C GLY A 82 1.65 -23.38 11.98
N SER A 83 2.81 -23.00 12.52
CA SER A 83 3.54 -23.78 13.53
C SER A 83 3.05 -23.57 14.97
N LYS A 84 1.89 -22.91 15.15
CA LYS A 84 1.25 -22.62 16.45
C LYS A 84 2.19 -21.97 17.49
N SER A 85 3.16 -21.18 17.02
CA SER A 85 4.21 -20.61 17.85
C SER A 85 3.92 -19.15 18.22
N ASN A 86 3.04 -18.90 19.18
CA ASN A 86 2.63 -17.54 19.57
C ASN A 86 3.80 -16.63 19.96
N ASN A 87 4.80 -17.15 20.69
CA ASN A 87 5.99 -16.37 21.06
C ASN A 87 6.77 -15.87 19.84
N LYS A 88 6.85 -16.67 18.77
CA LYS A 88 7.50 -16.25 17.51
C LYS A 88 6.71 -15.16 16.82
N ILE A 89 5.37 -15.27 16.81
CA ILE A 89 4.50 -14.23 16.24
C ILE A 89 4.73 -12.89 16.94
N VAL A 90 4.76 -12.88 18.28
CA VAL A 90 5.02 -11.67 19.09
C VAL A 90 6.38 -11.07 18.70
N ALA A 91 7.43 -11.88 18.73
CA ALA A 91 8.80 -11.42 18.47
C ALA A 91 8.97 -10.87 17.05
N ILE A 92 8.42 -11.54 16.04
CA ILE A 92 8.47 -11.08 14.64
C ILE A 92 7.72 -9.76 14.50
N ALA A 93 6.51 -9.64 15.07
CA ALA A 93 5.73 -8.41 14.99
C ALA A 93 6.46 -7.23 15.66
N GLN A 94 7.02 -7.41 16.86
CA GLN A 94 7.80 -6.39 17.55
C GLN A 94 9.03 -5.95 16.74
N ASN A 95 9.84 -6.91 16.27
CA ASN A 95 11.02 -6.62 15.46
C ASN A 95 10.64 -5.89 14.17
N THR A 96 9.53 -6.29 13.53
CA THR A 96 9.04 -5.62 12.32
C THR A 96 8.62 -4.19 12.60
N ILE A 97 7.84 -3.94 13.66
CA ILE A 97 7.39 -2.59 14.02
C ILE A 97 8.59 -1.70 14.35
N PHE A 98 9.54 -2.19 15.15
CA PHE A 98 10.78 -1.48 15.49
C PHE A 98 11.59 -1.10 14.24
N LEU A 99 11.82 -2.08 13.34
CA LEU A 99 12.50 -1.84 12.07
C LEU A 99 11.72 -0.84 11.20
N THR A 100 10.39 -0.91 11.19
CA THR A 100 9.55 -0.01 10.37
C THR A 100 9.65 1.41 10.85
N VAL A 101 9.58 1.66 12.17
CA VAL A 101 9.76 3.00 12.73
C VAL A 101 11.17 3.51 12.44
N SER A 102 12.19 2.69 12.68
CA SER A 102 13.60 3.07 12.46
C SER A 102 13.87 3.38 10.98
N PHE A 103 13.34 2.56 10.08
CA PHE A 103 13.46 2.73 8.63
C PHE A 103 12.70 3.96 8.14
N ALA A 104 11.46 4.16 8.61
CA ALA A 104 10.65 5.30 8.23
C ALA A 104 11.26 6.63 8.70
N LEU A 105 11.78 6.70 9.92
CA LEU A 105 12.48 7.88 10.43
C LEU A 105 13.77 8.16 9.65
N SER A 106 14.53 7.11 9.34
CA SER A 106 15.75 7.24 8.54
C SER A 106 15.46 7.72 7.12
N LEU A 107 14.41 7.19 6.48
CA LEU A 107 14.01 7.62 5.14
C LEU A 107 13.42 9.03 5.15
N MET A 108 12.61 9.38 6.15
CA MET A 108 12.10 10.74 6.37
C MET A 108 13.27 11.73 6.47
N LEU A 109 14.29 11.42 7.29
CA LEU A 109 15.47 12.27 7.45
C LEU A 109 16.27 12.38 6.15
N LEU A 110 16.47 11.26 5.46
CA LEU A 110 17.18 11.23 4.17
C LEU A 110 16.50 12.11 3.12
N LEU A 111 15.18 11.97 2.98
CA LEU A 111 14.39 12.76 2.03
C LEU A 111 14.23 14.21 2.46
N PHE A 112 14.30 14.53 3.75
CA PHE A 112 14.36 15.91 4.20
C PHE A 112 15.63 16.62 3.71
N PHE A 113 16.79 15.94 3.74
CA PHE A 113 18.05 16.53 3.28
C PHE A 113 18.27 16.48 1.77
N ILE A 114 17.81 15.42 1.10
CA ILE A 114 18.07 15.15 -0.32
C ILE A 114 16.85 15.46 -1.21
N GLY A 115 15.67 15.70 -0.61
CA GLY A 115 14.41 15.89 -1.32
C GLY A 115 14.43 17.06 -2.30
N LYS A 116 15.06 18.19 -1.92
CA LYS A 116 15.21 19.35 -2.82
C LYS A 116 16.05 19.02 -4.04
N GLN A 117 17.15 18.29 -3.86
CA GLN A 117 18.04 17.85 -4.93
C GLN A 117 17.31 16.87 -5.85
N LEU A 118 16.50 15.96 -5.30
CA LEU A 118 15.68 15.03 -6.09
C LEU A 118 14.63 15.79 -6.91
N LEU A 119 13.96 16.78 -6.32
CA LEU A 119 13.01 17.64 -7.04
C LEU A 119 13.70 18.42 -8.17
N ASN A 120 14.93 18.91 -7.95
CA ASN A 120 15.69 19.61 -8.99
C ASN A 120 16.02 18.72 -10.21
N LEU A 121 16.07 17.39 -10.05
CA LEU A 121 16.28 16.47 -11.18
C LEU A 121 15.12 16.49 -12.18
N PHE A 122 13.92 16.87 -11.75
CA PHE A 122 12.75 16.99 -12.62
C PHE A 122 12.79 18.24 -13.51
N LYS A 123 13.75 19.16 -13.29
CA LYS A 123 13.98 20.35 -14.13
C LYS A 123 12.68 21.11 -14.46
N PHE A 124 11.94 21.48 -13.42
CA PHE A 124 10.70 22.24 -13.59
C PHE A 124 10.95 23.52 -14.41
N ALA A 125 10.13 23.74 -15.43
CA ALA A 125 10.16 24.97 -16.22
C ALA A 125 9.54 26.17 -15.48
N ASP A 126 8.65 25.90 -14.53
CA ASP A 126 7.91 26.88 -13.73
C ASP A 126 8.29 26.75 -12.26
N THR A 127 8.76 27.85 -11.67
CA THR A 127 9.14 27.93 -10.25
C THR A 127 7.96 27.70 -9.31
N ASP A 128 6.73 28.05 -9.71
CA ASP A 128 5.55 27.79 -8.89
C ASP A 128 5.32 26.29 -8.70
N ILE A 129 5.51 25.50 -9.76
CA ILE A 129 5.33 24.03 -9.72
C ILE A 129 6.37 23.40 -8.79
N TYR A 130 7.60 23.90 -8.83
CA TYR A 130 8.66 23.48 -7.90
C TYR A 130 8.27 23.77 -6.44
N LEU A 131 7.79 24.97 -6.13
CA LEU A 131 7.39 25.34 -4.77
C LEU A 131 6.19 24.53 -4.28
N ILE A 132 5.24 24.22 -5.16
CA ILE A 132 4.13 23.31 -4.84
C ILE A 132 4.67 21.92 -4.49
N ALA A 133 5.55 21.36 -5.32
CA ALA A 133 6.14 20.05 -5.10
C ALA A 133 6.97 20.00 -3.80
N GLU A 134 7.79 21.01 -3.54
CA GLU A 134 8.62 21.11 -2.34
C GLU A 134 7.77 21.17 -1.06
N ASN A 135 6.76 22.04 -1.04
CA ASN A 135 5.87 22.17 0.12
C ASN A 135 5.06 20.88 0.34
N TYR A 136 4.52 20.29 -0.73
CA TYR A 136 3.77 19.04 -0.65
C TYR A 136 4.64 17.89 -0.12
N LEU A 137 5.89 17.79 -0.60
CA LEU A 137 6.85 16.80 -0.11
C LEU A 137 7.13 16.99 1.37
N ASN A 138 7.45 18.22 1.81
CA ASN A 138 7.76 18.51 3.20
C ASN A 138 6.62 18.15 4.16
N VAL A 139 5.38 18.45 3.79
CA VAL A 139 4.19 18.04 4.56
C VAL A 139 4.03 16.52 4.57
N SER A 140 4.18 15.88 3.42
CA SER A 140 4.04 14.43 3.27
C SER A 140 5.07 13.66 4.11
N LEU A 141 6.29 14.17 4.26
CA LEU A 141 7.36 13.52 5.03
C LEU A 141 6.97 13.25 6.49
N PHE A 142 6.20 14.13 7.13
CA PHE A 142 5.69 13.88 8.49
C PHE A 142 4.74 12.67 8.56
N GLY A 143 4.05 12.36 7.46
CA GLY A 143 3.14 11.23 7.35
C GLY A 143 3.81 9.88 7.07
N PHE A 144 5.09 9.86 6.70
CA PHE A 144 5.77 8.63 6.27
C PHE A 144 5.73 7.55 7.33
N VAL A 145 6.00 7.90 8.58
CA VAL A 145 5.99 6.92 9.68
C VAL A 145 4.62 6.25 9.81
N PHE A 146 3.53 7.02 9.71
CA PHE A 146 2.16 6.49 9.82
C PHE A 146 1.77 5.67 8.61
N LEU A 147 2.12 6.13 7.40
CA LEU A 147 1.86 5.40 6.16
C LEU A 147 2.56 4.04 6.17
N MET A 148 3.86 4.02 6.48
CA MET A 148 4.67 2.82 6.49
C MET A 148 4.23 1.83 7.56
N LEU A 149 3.90 2.31 8.76
CA LEU A 149 3.32 1.49 9.82
C LEU A 149 1.98 0.89 9.41
N SER A 150 1.09 1.66 8.78
CA SER A 150 -0.22 1.17 8.34
C SER A 150 -0.11 0.06 7.29
N LEU A 151 0.85 0.17 6.36
CA LEU A 151 1.18 -0.89 5.40
C LEU A 151 1.68 -2.16 6.11
N VAL A 152 2.62 -2.00 7.05
CA VAL A 152 3.19 -3.13 7.80
C VAL A 152 2.16 -3.79 8.70
N PHE A 153 1.30 -3.02 9.38
CA PHE A 153 0.19 -3.55 10.15
C PHE A 153 -0.77 -4.36 9.28
N SER A 154 -1.08 -3.87 8.09
CA SER A 154 -1.87 -4.63 7.11
C SER A 154 -1.20 -5.96 6.77
N GLY A 155 0.12 -5.98 6.56
CA GLY A 155 0.91 -7.20 6.37
C GLY A 155 0.87 -8.16 7.57
N ILE A 156 0.98 -7.63 8.80
CA ILE A 156 0.88 -8.42 10.05
C ILE A 156 -0.49 -9.09 10.14
N TYR A 157 -1.58 -8.35 9.94
CA TYR A 157 -2.95 -8.88 10.00
C TYR A 157 -3.22 -9.90 8.89
N ASN A 158 -2.72 -9.65 7.67
CA ASN A 158 -2.79 -10.62 6.58
C ASN A 158 -2.05 -11.90 6.96
N GLY A 159 -0.83 -11.83 7.49
CA GLY A 159 -0.08 -13.00 7.96
C GLY A 159 -0.81 -13.79 9.06
N LEU A 160 -1.57 -13.11 9.92
CA LEU A 160 -2.45 -13.71 10.93
C LEU A 160 -3.68 -14.43 10.33
N GLY A 161 -3.94 -14.27 9.02
CA GLY A 161 -5.14 -14.76 8.34
C GLY A 161 -6.38 -13.90 8.55
N ASP A 162 -6.20 -12.63 8.94
CA ASP A 162 -7.28 -11.68 9.26
C ASP A 162 -7.25 -10.51 8.26
N SER A 163 -7.65 -10.76 7.02
CA SER A 163 -7.67 -9.74 5.96
C SER A 163 -8.82 -8.74 6.06
N LYS A 164 -9.85 -9.05 6.85
CA LYS A 164 -10.99 -8.15 7.07
C LYS A 164 -10.60 -6.92 7.88
N THR A 165 -9.73 -7.08 8.87
CA THR A 165 -9.32 -5.97 9.72
C THR A 165 -8.61 -4.88 8.91
N PRO A 166 -7.58 -5.18 8.08
CA PRO A 166 -6.99 -4.19 7.19
C PRO A 166 -8.00 -3.52 6.27
N PHE A 167 -8.92 -4.27 5.67
CA PHE A 167 -9.93 -3.71 4.79
C PHE A 167 -10.78 -2.64 5.48
N TYR A 168 -11.36 -2.96 6.64
CA TYR A 168 -12.19 -2.01 7.36
C TYR A 168 -11.41 -0.81 7.88
N VAL A 169 -10.21 -1.01 8.43
CA VAL A 169 -9.41 0.09 8.97
C VAL A 169 -8.95 1.03 7.86
N ASN A 170 -8.45 0.51 6.72
CA ASN A 170 -8.08 1.35 5.59
C ASN A 170 -9.31 2.06 4.98
N SER A 171 -10.48 1.42 4.96
CA SER A 171 -11.73 2.05 4.48
C SER A 171 -12.12 3.26 5.34
N ILE A 172 -11.94 3.17 6.66
CA ILE A 172 -12.14 4.32 7.56
C ILE A 172 -11.17 5.45 7.20
N GLY A 173 -9.90 5.13 6.94
CA GLY A 173 -8.90 6.10 6.48
C GLY A 173 -9.31 6.81 5.20
N LEU A 174 -9.81 6.08 4.20
CA LEU A 174 -10.32 6.64 2.95
C LEU A 174 -11.52 7.57 3.19
N ILE A 175 -12.50 7.14 3.99
CA ILE A 175 -13.67 7.98 4.29
C ILE A 175 -13.23 9.28 4.98
N LEU A 176 -12.28 9.20 5.92
CA LEU A 176 -11.73 10.39 6.57
C LEU A 176 -11.04 11.32 5.57
N ASN A 177 -10.20 10.78 4.68
CA ASN A 177 -9.51 11.58 3.66
C ASN A 177 -10.50 12.22 2.66
N ILE A 178 -11.49 11.49 2.15
CA ILE A 178 -12.56 12.05 1.28
C ILE A 178 -13.25 13.25 1.93
N VAL A 179 -13.46 13.22 3.25
CA VAL A 179 -14.09 14.33 3.99
C VAL A 179 -13.11 15.46 4.25
N LEU A 180 -11.87 15.15 4.64
CA LEU A 180 -10.85 16.12 5.02
C LEU A 180 -10.25 16.88 3.83
N ASP A 181 -10.19 16.25 2.66
CA ASP A 181 -9.62 16.86 1.46
C ASP A 181 -10.32 18.18 1.10
N PRO A 182 -11.64 18.23 0.80
CA PRO A 182 -12.27 19.49 0.45
C PRO A 182 -12.22 20.52 1.60
N LEU A 183 -12.28 20.06 2.85
CA LEU A 183 -12.18 20.91 4.04
C LEU A 183 -10.82 21.64 4.12
N LEU A 184 -9.72 20.94 3.86
CA LEU A 184 -8.37 21.49 3.99
C LEU A 184 -7.86 22.12 2.69
N ILE A 185 -8.30 21.62 1.53
CA ILE A 185 -7.89 22.15 0.23
C ILE A 185 -8.49 23.53 0.00
N TYR A 186 -9.82 23.67 0.14
CA TYR A 186 -10.53 24.94 -0.10
C TYR A 186 -10.60 25.84 1.15
N GLY A 187 -10.38 25.28 2.33
CA GLY A 187 -10.68 25.94 3.59
C GLY A 187 -12.19 25.97 3.89
N TRP A 188 -12.54 26.06 5.17
CA TRP A 188 -13.93 26.21 5.62
C TRP A 188 -13.97 27.04 6.90
N GLY A 189 -14.60 28.22 6.84
CA GLY A 189 -14.83 29.06 8.01
C GLY A 189 -13.53 29.60 8.58
N PHE A 190 -13.10 29.07 9.73
CA PHE A 190 -11.82 29.44 10.37
C PHE A 190 -10.61 28.69 9.82
N ILE A 191 -10.82 27.64 9.01
CA ILE A 191 -9.73 26.87 8.41
C ILE A 191 -9.27 27.59 7.14
N PRO A 192 -7.99 28.01 7.05
CA PRO A 192 -7.47 28.68 5.86
C PRO A 192 -7.40 27.72 4.67
N GLU A 193 -7.41 28.27 3.46
CA GLU A 193 -7.19 27.52 2.22
C GLU A 193 -5.72 27.04 2.15
N LEU A 194 -5.50 25.72 2.18
CA LEU A 194 -4.15 25.13 2.16
C LEU A 194 -3.80 24.51 0.80
N LYS A 195 -4.74 24.48 -0.16
CA LYS A 195 -4.53 23.96 -1.52
C LYS A 195 -3.90 22.56 -1.51
N ALA A 196 -2.87 22.31 -2.32
CA ALA A 196 -2.19 21.02 -2.35
C ALA A 196 -1.62 20.57 -1.00
N ASN A 197 -1.17 21.49 -0.13
CA ASN A 197 -0.70 21.12 1.21
C ASN A 197 -1.84 20.61 2.09
N GLY A 198 -3.07 21.08 1.86
CA GLY A 198 -4.28 20.58 2.52
C GLY A 198 -4.52 19.10 2.21
N ALA A 199 -4.36 18.69 0.96
CA ALA A 199 -4.45 17.28 0.55
C ALA A 199 -3.39 16.42 1.26
N ALA A 200 -2.12 16.86 1.28
CA ALA A 200 -1.07 16.14 2.00
C ALA A 200 -1.39 16.00 3.50
N LEU A 201 -1.87 17.07 4.16
CA LEU A 201 -2.25 17.05 5.57
C LEU A 201 -3.44 16.12 5.85
N ALA A 202 -4.46 16.13 4.99
CA ALA A 202 -5.59 15.21 5.08
C ALA A 202 -5.10 13.77 5.04
N SER A 203 -4.20 13.46 4.10
CA SER A 203 -3.62 12.13 3.93
C SER A 203 -2.78 11.70 5.14
N VAL A 204 -1.93 12.60 5.66
CA VAL A 204 -1.15 12.35 6.89
C VAL A 204 -2.07 12.06 8.08
N PHE A 205 -3.12 12.87 8.28
CA PHE A 205 -4.02 12.72 9.40
C PHE A 205 -4.84 11.43 9.31
N ALA A 206 -5.37 11.10 8.13
CA ALA A 206 -6.08 9.86 7.91
C ALA A 206 -5.18 8.62 8.15
N GLN A 207 -3.93 8.64 7.68
CA GLN A 207 -2.97 7.55 7.96
C GLN A 207 -2.57 7.47 9.43
N MET A 208 -2.48 8.60 10.13
CA MET A 208 -2.28 8.63 11.57
C MET A 208 -3.44 7.94 12.30
N VAL A 209 -4.69 8.25 11.95
CA VAL A 209 -5.87 7.59 12.54
C VAL A 209 -5.89 6.08 12.24
N VAL A 210 -5.61 5.68 10.99
CA VAL A 210 -5.49 4.26 10.60
C VAL A 210 -4.43 3.54 11.46
N CYS A 211 -3.25 4.14 11.61
CA CYS A 211 -2.17 3.61 12.43
C CYS A 211 -2.59 3.46 13.90
N LEU A 212 -3.24 4.48 14.48
CA LEU A 212 -3.74 4.43 15.85
C LEU A 212 -4.81 3.34 16.06
N ILE A 213 -5.72 3.16 15.10
CA ILE A 213 -6.72 2.09 15.14
C ILE A 213 -6.04 0.71 15.10
N PHE A 214 -5.03 0.51 14.24
CA PHE A 214 -4.27 -0.74 14.21
C PHE A 214 -3.58 -1.01 15.55
N ILE A 215 -2.90 -0.02 16.13
CA ILE A 215 -2.25 -0.13 17.44
C ILE A 215 -3.27 -0.50 18.52
N PHE A 216 -4.43 0.17 18.54
CA PHE A 216 -5.52 -0.11 19.48
C PHE A 216 -6.02 -1.55 19.34
N LEU A 217 -6.31 -2.00 18.11
CA LEU A 217 -6.81 -3.36 17.85
C LEU A 217 -5.79 -4.44 18.22
N LEU A 218 -4.50 -4.21 17.96
CA LEU A 218 -3.43 -5.13 18.34
C LEU A 218 -3.31 -5.25 19.86
N ARG A 219 -3.40 -4.14 20.59
CA ARG A 219 -3.32 -4.14 22.07
C ARG A 219 -4.53 -4.79 22.75
N HIS A 220 -5.75 -4.51 22.25
CA HIS A 220 -6.98 -4.91 22.95
C HIS A 220 -7.60 -6.20 22.43
N LYS A 221 -7.66 -6.44 21.11
CA LYS A 221 -8.34 -7.61 20.55
C LYS A 221 -7.42 -8.81 20.30
N LYS A 222 -6.11 -8.58 20.23
CA LYS A 222 -5.10 -9.65 20.00
C LYS A 222 -4.13 -9.75 21.18
N ARG A 223 -4.59 -9.43 22.39
CA ARG A 223 -3.80 -9.39 23.63
C ARG A 223 -3.05 -10.71 23.94
N GLU A 224 -3.59 -11.86 23.53
CA GLU A 224 -2.91 -13.17 23.66
C GLU A 224 -1.71 -13.35 22.69
N ILE A 225 -1.67 -12.57 21.61
CA ILE A 225 -0.65 -12.62 20.56
C ILE A 225 0.35 -11.46 20.71
N LEU A 226 0.02 -10.41 21.46
CA LEU A 226 0.85 -9.22 21.65
C LEU A 226 0.75 -8.69 23.10
N SER A 227 0.76 -9.60 24.10
CA SER A 227 0.68 -9.25 25.53
C SER A 227 1.82 -8.35 26.04
N PHE A 228 2.81 -8.06 25.20
CA PHE A 228 3.91 -7.17 25.49
C PHE A 228 4.13 -6.20 24.32
N ILE A 229 3.35 -5.13 24.23
CA ILE A 229 3.92 -3.86 23.73
C ILE A 229 4.45 -3.07 24.94
N GLY A 230 5.20 -3.78 25.79
CA GLY A 230 6.15 -3.17 26.71
C GLY A 230 7.51 -3.24 26.02
N PHE A 231 8.25 -2.15 26.02
CA PHE A 231 9.58 -1.97 25.40
C PHE A 231 10.69 -2.89 25.98
N LYS A 232 10.38 -4.10 26.47
CA LYS A 232 11.34 -5.21 26.52
C LYS A 232 11.40 -5.81 25.12
N GLU A 233 11.95 -5.02 24.20
CA GLU A 233 12.19 -5.41 22.83
C GLU A 233 13.15 -6.60 22.83
N ASN A 234 12.63 -7.79 22.51
CA ASN A 234 13.48 -8.94 22.23
C ASN A 234 13.97 -8.80 20.77
N ILE A 235 14.68 -7.70 20.49
CA ILE A 235 15.28 -7.44 19.19
C ILE A 235 16.30 -8.53 18.95
N SER A 236 16.04 -9.34 17.93
CA SER A 236 16.92 -10.44 17.57
C SER A 236 17.44 -10.21 16.16
N ARG A 237 18.77 -10.20 16.04
CA ARG A 237 19.44 -10.10 14.75
C ARG A 237 18.99 -11.21 13.78
N GLU A 238 18.63 -12.37 14.32
CA GLU A 238 18.10 -13.49 13.56
C GLU A 238 16.75 -13.17 12.90
N TYR A 239 15.78 -12.62 13.65
CA TYR A 239 14.48 -12.24 13.10
C TYR A 239 14.61 -11.09 12.09
N ILE A 240 15.46 -10.10 12.38
CA ILE A 240 15.77 -9.01 11.45
C ILE A 240 16.32 -9.55 10.12
N ALA A 241 17.32 -10.44 10.18
CA ALA A 241 17.93 -11.02 8.98
C ALA A 241 16.90 -11.83 8.17
N LYS A 242 16.02 -12.59 8.84
CA LYS A 242 14.95 -13.33 8.18
C LYS A 242 13.92 -12.43 7.53
N LEU A 243 13.51 -11.34 8.19
CA LEU A 243 12.57 -10.34 7.66
C LEU A 243 13.10 -9.74 6.36
N ILE A 244 14.33 -9.21 6.42
CA ILE A 244 15.00 -8.59 5.27
C ILE A 244 15.18 -9.63 4.16
N LYS A 245 15.74 -10.81 4.44
CA LYS A 245 15.97 -11.84 3.41
C LYS A 245 14.69 -12.27 2.69
N THR A 246 13.57 -12.31 3.39
CA THR A 246 12.28 -12.74 2.83
C THR A 246 11.64 -11.64 1.97
N GLY A 247 11.68 -10.39 2.43
CA GLY A 247 11.01 -9.28 1.74
C GLY A 247 11.87 -8.53 0.73
N LEU A 248 13.20 -8.60 0.83
CA LEU A 248 14.11 -7.86 -0.03
C LEU A 248 13.91 -8.15 -1.53
N PRO A 249 13.72 -9.41 -2.00
CA PRO A 249 13.46 -9.67 -3.40
C PRO A 249 12.20 -8.97 -3.93
N VAL A 250 11.14 -8.94 -3.12
CA VAL A 250 9.86 -8.32 -3.48
C VAL A 250 9.98 -6.81 -3.50
N SER A 251 10.73 -6.24 -2.56
CA SER A 251 11.01 -4.81 -2.53
C SER A 251 11.87 -4.35 -3.71
N ILE A 252 12.92 -5.11 -4.06
CA ILE A 252 13.75 -4.82 -5.24
C ILE A 252 12.88 -4.87 -6.51
N HIS A 253 12.04 -5.90 -6.65
CA HIS A 253 11.10 -5.99 -7.77
C HIS A 253 10.17 -4.77 -7.85
N ALA A 254 9.58 -4.35 -6.72
CA ALA A 254 8.70 -3.18 -6.66
C ALA A 254 9.44 -1.87 -6.96
N CYS A 255 10.68 -1.72 -6.48
CA CYS A 255 11.51 -0.55 -6.76
C CYS A 255 11.86 -0.48 -8.25
N LEU A 256 12.28 -1.59 -8.85
CA LEU A 256 12.54 -1.68 -10.30
C LEU A 256 11.30 -1.30 -11.10
N PHE A 257 10.12 -1.79 -10.71
CA PHE A 257 8.87 -1.45 -11.37
C PHE A 257 8.57 0.06 -11.31
N SER A 258 8.75 0.70 -10.15
CA SER A 258 8.55 2.15 -10.01
C SER A 258 9.56 2.96 -10.86
N ILE A 259 10.80 2.49 -10.98
CA ILE A 259 11.83 3.11 -11.83
C ILE A 259 11.46 2.95 -13.31
N PHE A 260 11.02 1.78 -13.75
CA PHE A 260 10.61 1.55 -15.13
C PHE A 260 9.38 2.39 -15.49
N ALA A 261 8.39 2.46 -14.62
CA ALA A 261 7.21 3.30 -14.82
C ALA A 261 7.61 4.78 -14.98
N PHE A 262 8.52 5.28 -14.14
CA PHE A 262 9.07 6.63 -14.26
C PHE A 262 9.84 6.85 -15.57
N MET A 263 10.70 5.91 -15.97
CA MET A 263 11.45 6.00 -17.22
C MET A 263 10.53 6.01 -18.45
N ILE A 264 9.48 5.18 -18.46
CA ILE A 264 8.47 5.17 -19.53
C ILE A 264 7.74 6.51 -19.57
N ALA A 265 7.28 7.03 -18.43
CA ALA A 265 6.60 8.32 -18.36
C ALA A 265 7.48 9.47 -18.89
N GLN A 266 8.77 9.49 -18.52
CA GLN A 266 9.76 10.46 -19.00
C GLN A 266 10.05 10.34 -20.50
N LEU A 267 10.08 9.12 -21.05
CA LEU A 267 10.24 8.91 -22.50
C LEU A 267 9.01 9.42 -23.25
N VAL A 268 7.81 9.06 -22.76
CA VAL A 268 6.54 9.42 -23.39
C VAL A 268 6.28 10.92 -23.36
N SER A 269 6.67 11.61 -22.30
CA SER A 269 6.52 13.07 -22.19
C SER A 269 7.28 13.86 -23.26
N LYS A 270 8.29 13.27 -23.91
CA LYS A 270 9.00 13.91 -25.03
C LYS A 270 8.14 14.04 -26.29
N TRP A 271 7.08 13.24 -26.41
CA TRP A 271 6.16 13.26 -27.56
C TRP A 271 4.91 14.12 -27.33
N GLY A 272 4.89 14.93 -26.27
CA GLY A 272 3.80 15.85 -25.97
C GLY A 272 2.75 15.29 -25.01
N ALA A 273 1.70 16.07 -24.77
CA ALA A 273 0.72 15.80 -23.72
C ALA A 273 -0.24 14.64 -24.06
N GLU A 274 -0.58 14.45 -25.33
CA GLU A 274 -1.54 13.43 -25.76
C GLU A 274 -1.04 11.99 -25.49
N PRO A 275 0.20 11.60 -25.86
CA PRO A 275 0.75 10.29 -25.49
C PRO A 275 0.82 10.05 -23.97
N VAL A 276 1.10 11.10 -23.18
CA VAL A 276 1.15 11.01 -21.71
C VAL A 276 -0.24 10.74 -21.15
N ALA A 277 -1.27 11.42 -21.67
CA ALA A 277 -2.66 11.18 -21.28
C ALA A 277 -3.10 9.74 -21.57
N ILE A 278 -2.75 9.21 -22.75
CA ILE A 278 -3.03 7.81 -23.13
C ILE A 278 -2.32 6.84 -22.18
N LEU A 279 -1.04 7.09 -21.86
CA LEU A 279 -0.28 6.27 -20.91
C LEU A 279 -0.94 6.24 -19.53
N SER A 280 -1.38 7.39 -19.01
CA SER A 280 -2.06 7.47 -17.71
C SER A 280 -3.39 6.73 -17.69
N ILE A 281 -4.18 6.83 -18.77
CA ILE A 281 -5.44 6.08 -18.90
C ILE A 281 -5.17 4.57 -18.92
N GLY A 282 -4.18 4.15 -19.72
CA GLY A 282 -3.76 2.74 -19.79
C GLY A 282 -3.29 2.21 -18.45
N ALA A 283 -2.46 2.96 -17.72
CA ALA A 283 -1.97 2.58 -16.40
C ALA A 283 -3.09 2.44 -15.36
N ASN A 284 -4.11 3.32 -15.40
CA ASN A 284 -5.27 3.22 -14.50
C ASN A 284 -6.12 1.98 -14.80
N ILE A 285 -6.25 1.62 -16.07
CA ILE A 285 -6.93 0.39 -16.52
C ILE A 285 -6.15 -0.85 -16.05
N GLU A 286 -4.84 -0.86 -16.26
CA GLU A 286 -3.95 -1.95 -15.84
C GLU A 286 -3.92 -2.12 -14.31
N ALA A 287 -4.02 -1.03 -13.55
CA ALA A 287 -3.99 -1.07 -12.08
C ALA A 287 -5.08 -1.98 -11.50
N VAL A 288 -6.28 -2.02 -12.10
CA VAL A 288 -7.39 -2.88 -11.65
C VAL A 288 -7.01 -4.36 -11.74
N SER A 289 -6.33 -4.75 -12.82
CA SER A 289 -5.77 -6.10 -13.00
C SER A 289 -4.71 -6.40 -11.96
N TRP A 290 -3.75 -5.49 -11.82
CA TRP A 290 -2.66 -5.63 -10.87
C TRP A 290 -3.15 -5.80 -9.42
N MET A 291 -4.15 -5.03 -9.01
CA MET A 291 -4.69 -5.05 -7.65
C MET A 291 -5.47 -6.33 -7.34
N THR A 292 -6.18 -6.86 -8.34
CA THR A 292 -6.91 -8.13 -8.22
C THR A 292 -5.92 -9.29 -8.10
N ALA A 293 -4.94 -9.38 -9.02
CA ALA A 293 -3.89 -10.38 -8.99
C ALA A 293 -3.04 -10.30 -7.71
N GLY A 294 -2.68 -9.08 -7.29
CA GLY A 294 -1.93 -8.83 -6.06
C GLY A 294 -2.66 -9.28 -4.80
N GLY A 295 -3.99 -9.17 -4.77
CA GLY A 295 -4.80 -9.66 -3.65
C GLY A 295 -4.85 -11.18 -3.56
N PHE A 296 -4.95 -11.89 -4.70
CA PHE A 296 -4.80 -13.35 -4.73
C PHE A 296 -3.39 -13.80 -4.38
N SER A 297 -2.36 -13.09 -4.85
CA SER A 297 -0.95 -13.36 -4.52
C SER A 297 -0.70 -13.28 -3.01
N THR A 298 -1.19 -12.23 -2.36
CA THR A 298 -1.11 -12.04 -0.91
C THR A 298 -1.89 -13.13 -0.15
N ALA A 299 -3.10 -13.46 -0.59
CA ALA A 299 -3.90 -14.54 0.00
C ALA A 299 -3.20 -15.91 -0.09
N LEU A 300 -2.62 -16.22 -1.26
CA LEU A 300 -1.86 -17.45 -1.49
C LEU A 300 -0.57 -17.48 -0.67
N SER A 301 0.13 -16.35 -0.54
CA SER A 301 1.32 -16.20 0.31
C SER A 301 1.00 -16.55 1.76
N THR A 302 -0.04 -15.94 2.33
CA THR A 302 -0.51 -16.22 3.69
C THR A 302 -0.95 -17.67 3.86
N PHE A 303 -1.73 -18.21 2.92
CA PHE A 303 -2.19 -19.61 2.95
C PHE A 303 -1.00 -20.58 2.91
N THR A 304 -0.05 -20.33 2.02
CA THR A 304 1.16 -21.13 1.84
C THR A 304 2.04 -21.06 3.08
N GLY A 305 2.24 -19.86 3.66
CA GLY A 305 2.99 -19.69 4.89
C GLY A 305 2.41 -20.49 6.04
N GLN A 306 1.09 -20.40 6.28
CA GLN A 306 0.45 -21.18 7.35
C GLN A 306 0.52 -22.70 7.11
N ASN A 307 0.32 -23.16 5.87
CA ASN A 307 0.43 -24.59 5.56
C ASN A 307 1.89 -25.09 5.60
N TYR A 308 2.87 -24.24 5.27
CA TYR A 308 4.30 -24.54 5.41
C TYR A 308 4.67 -24.72 6.88
N GLY A 309 4.25 -23.78 7.74
CA GLY A 309 4.46 -23.88 9.19
C GLY A 309 3.78 -25.09 9.84
N ALA A 310 2.70 -25.58 9.25
CA ALA A 310 1.97 -26.78 9.68
C ALA A 310 2.47 -28.09 9.04
N GLY A 311 3.43 -28.05 8.11
CA GLY A 311 3.95 -29.24 7.40
C GLY A 311 3.03 -29.77 6.28
N ASN A 312 1.99 -29.04 5.88
CA ASN A 312 0.96 -29.47 4.93
C ASN A 312 1.36 -29.18 3.46
N PHE A 313 2.50 -29.70 3.00
CA PHE A 313 3.02 -29.41 1.65
C PHE A 313 2.10 -29.81 0.49
N LYS A 314 1.31 -30.88 0.64
CA LYS A 314 0.31 -31.28 -0.37
C LYS A 314 -0.74 -30.18 -0.60
N ARG A 315 -1.22 -29.54 0.47
CA ARG A 315 -2.18 -28.42 0.36
C ARG A 315 -1.57 -27.21 -0.31
N ILE A 316 -0.28 -26.92 -0.09
CA ILE A 316 0.43 -25.83 -0.76
C ILE A 316 0.40 -26.04 -2.28
N LYS A 317 0.74 -27.24 -2.75
CA LYS A 317 0.73 -27.55 -4.19
C LYS A 317 -0.68 -27.40 -4.79
N SER A 318 -1.70 -27.91 -4.13
CA SER A 318 -3.10 -27.74 -4.58
C SER A 318 -3.54 -26.28 -4.59
N ALA A 319 -3.20 -25.50 -3.56
CA ALA A 319 -3.51 -24.08 -3.48
C ALA A 319 -2.86 -23.28 -4.61
N PHE A 320 -1.59 -23.58 -4.93
CA PHE A 320 -0.89 -22.95 -6.03
C PHE A 320 -1.64 -23.14 -7.37
N TYR A 321 -2.00 -24.37 -7.74
CA TYR A 321 -2.72 -24.61 -8.99
C TYR A 321 -4.10 -23.96 -9.03
N ILE A 322 -4.85 -24.04 -7.93
CA ILE A 322 -6.19 -23.44 -7.85
C ILE A 322 -6.10 -21.92 -8.00
N THR A 323 -5.20 -21.26 -7.27
CA THR A 323 -5.05 -19.81 -7.35
C THR A 323 -4.54 -19.39 -8.72
N SER A 324 -3.54 -20.07 -9.28
CA SER A 324 -3.02 -19.75 -10.61
C SER A 324 -4.10 -19.88 -11.70
N LEU A 325 -4.95 -20.92 -11.63
CA LEU A 325 -6.08 -21.06 -12.55
C LEU A 325 -7.06 -19.89 -12.41
N VAL A 326 -7.43 -19.53 -11.17
CA VAL A 326 -8.35 -18.41 -10.91
C VAL A 326 -7.76 -17.10 -11.40
N SER A 327 -6.47 -16.82 -11.14
CA SER A 327 -5.77 -15.64 -11.62
C SER A 327 -5.78 -15.57 -13.15
N VAL A 328 -5.41 -16.64 -13.85
CA VAL A 328 -5.43 -16.68 -15.32
C VAL A 328 -6.83 -16.42 -15.87
N VAL A 329 -7.86 -17.03 -15.29
CA VAL A 329 -9.25 -16.82 -15.73
C VAL A 329 -9.66 -15.36 -15.55
N LEU A 330 -9.35 -14.75 -14.40
CA LEU A 330 -9.68 -13.34 -14.13
C LEU A 330 -8.90 -12.39 -15.05
N ASP A 331 -7.61 -12.66 -15.25
CA ASP A 331 -6.73 -11.86 -16.10
C ASP A 331 -7.13 -11.96 -17.58
N CYS A 332 -7.69 -13.09 -18.04
CA CYS A 332 -8.26 -13.21 -19.39
C CYS A 332 -9.60 -12.48 -19.53
N LEU A 333 -10.44 -12.45 -18.49
CA LEU A 333 -11.75 -11.80 -18.53
C LEU A 333 -11.67 -10.27 -18.56
N GLN A 334 -10.62 -9.68 -17.99
CA GLN A 334 -10.46 -8.22 -17.94
C GLN A 334 -10.25 -7.58 -19.31
N PRO A 335 -9.31 -8.02 -20.17
CA PRO A 335 -9.17 -7.52 -21.54
C PRO A 335 -10.46 -7.64 -22.35
N LEU A 336 -11.22 -8.73 -22.17
CA LEU A 336 -12.54 -8.90 -22.79
C LEU A 336 -13.52 -7.82 -22.32
N HIS A 337 -13.57 -7.52 -21.02
CA HIS A 337 -14.41 -6.44 -20.50
C HIS A 337 -14.03 -5.07 -21.08
N PHE A 338 -12.73 -4.78 -21.19
CA PHE A 338 -12.24 -3.54 -21.81
C PHE A 338 -12.52 -3.47 -23.30
N TYR A 339 -12.41 -4.58 -24.02
CA TYR A 339 -12.73 -4.68 -25.45
C TYR A 339 -14.22 -4.46 -25.73
N PHE A 340 -15.11 -4.95 -24.86
CA PHE A 340 -16.57 -4.83 -25.03
C PHE A 340 -17.17 -3.55 -24.41
N CYS A 341 -16.46 -2.83 -23.55
CA CYS A 341 -16.92 -1.57 -22.95
C CYS A 341 -15.99 -0.35 -23.13
N PRO A 342 -15.41 -0.10 -24.33
CA PRO A 342 -14.43 0.96 -24.52
C PRO A 342 -15.04 2.38 -24.39
N SER A 343 -16.28 2.57 -24.86
CA SER A 343 -16.92 3.89 -24.97
C SER A 343 -17.27 4.56 -23.64
N LYS A 344 -17.49 3.79 -22.57
CA LYS A 344 -17.79 4.34 -21.23
C LYS A 344 -16.55 4.80 -20.46
N LEU A 345 -15.41 4.15 -20.69
CA LEU A 345 -14.13 4.49 -20.06
C LEU A 345 -13.46 5.68 -20.72
N LEU A 346 -13.45 5.73 -22.05
CA LEU A 346 -12.92 6.86 -22.82
C LEU A 346 -13.64 8.17 -22.47
N ASN A 347 -14.97 8.16 -22.35
CA ASN A 347 -15.75 9.35 -21.99
C ASN A 347 -15.57 9.84 -20.55
N TYR A 348 -15.09 9.00 -19.63
CA TYR A 348 -14.82 9.39 -18.24
C TYR A 348 -13.46 10.08 -18.09
N SER A 349 -12.48 9.69 -18.93
CA SER A 349 -11.13 10.27 -18.93
C SER A 349 -11.02 11.54 -19.78
N THR A 350 -11.81 11.68 -20.86
CA THR A 350 -11.77 12.88 -21.73
C THR A 350 -12.56 14.07 -21.21
N LYS A 351 -13.43 13.90 -20.19
CA LYS A 351 -14.16 15.03 -19.57
C LYS A 351 -13.40 15.74 -18.46
N ASN A 352 -12.29 15.17 -17.98
CA ASN A 352 -11.48 15.69 -16.86
C ASN A 352 -10.03 16.04 -17.27
N LEU A 353 -9.76 16.07 -18.58
CA LEU A 353 -8.59 16.69 -19.21
C LEU A 353 -9.12 17.89 -20.01
#